data_AF-A0A1X0QUJ5-F1
#
_entry.id   AF-A0A1X0QUJ5-F1
#
_cell.length_a   1.000
_cell.length_b   1.000
_cell.length_c   1.000
_cell.angle_alpha   90.00
_cell.angle_beta   90.00
_cell.angle_gamma   90.00
#
_symmetry.space_group_name_H-M   'P 1'
#
loop_
_entity.id
_entity.type
_entity.pdbx_description
1 polymer ?
#
loop_
_entity_poly.entity_id
_entity_poly.type
_entity_poly.pdbx_seq_one_letter_code
_entity_poly.pdbx_strand_id
1 'polypeptide(L)'
;KTKKYRRILQGLKAQDPAAVQAEQALSQQPSSTMFVEDLGRFLQAISEHSAVLSRFYGHTITSHDNGYPFFRKIRLSAYFNKQRADRKLIQDLRAKFGEDAVFMMGNWSAPHGRYHEPICDLGFGRLFKKHEF
;
A
#
# COMPACT_ATOMS: atom_id res chain seq x y z
N LYS A 1 6.68 6.33 -0.56
CA LYS A 1 6.83 5.23 0.45
C LYS A 1 7.02 3.85 -0.20
N THR A 2 6.36 3.56 -1.33
CA THR A 2 6.42 2.29 -2.09
C THR A 2 7.83 1.90 -2.56
N LYS A 3 8.68 2.87 -2.92
CA LYS A 3 10.06 2.63 -3.41
C LYS A 3 10.97 1.96 -2.35
N LYS A 4 10.88 2.36 -1.07
CA LYS A 4 11.72 1.78 0.00
C LYS A 4 11.34 0.32 0.30
N TYR A 5 10.04 0.05 0.40
CA TYR A 5 9.51 -1.30 0.59
C TYR A 5 9.91 -2.21 -0.57
N ARG A 6 9.70 -1.73 -1.81
CA ARG A 6 10.08 -2.47 -3.03
C ARG A 6 11.56 -2.81 -3.05
N ARG A 7 12.46 -1.88 -2.71
CA ARG A 7 13.91 -2.13 -2.65
C ARG A 7 14.28 -3.20 -1.62
N ILE A 8 13.69 -3.13 -0.43
CA ILE A 8 13.97 -4.14 0.62
C ILE A 8 13.47 -5.52 0.18
N LEU A 9 12.27 -5.59 -0.39
CA LEU A 9 11.70 -6.83 -0.91
C LEU A 9 12.52 -7.39 -2.08
N GLN A 10 13.02 -6.54 -2.97
CA GLN A 10 13.94 -6.95 -4.05
C GLN A 10 15.28 -7.46 -3.48
N GLY A 11 15.83 -6.83 -2.44
CA GLY A 11 17.03 -7.31 -1.77
C GLY A 11 16.86 -8.67 -1.10
N LEU A 12 15.68 -8.93 -0.51
CA LEU A 12 15.33 -10.25 0.05
C LEU A 12 15.13 -11.29 -1.05
N LYS A 13 14.50 -10.92 -2.17
CA LYS A 13 14.36 -11.80 -3.34
C LYS A 13 15.71 -12.17 -3.95
N ALA A 14 16.69 -11.28 -3.96
CA ALA A 14 18.02 -11.59 -4.46
C ALA A 14 18.73 -12.70 -3.64
N GLN A 15 18.27 -12.97 -2.43
CA GLN A 15 18.77 -14.06 -1.57
C GLN A 15 18.03 -15.39 -1.82
N ASP A 16 16.90 -15.37 -2.53
CA ASP A 16 16.09 -16.54 -2.88
C ASP A 16 15.84 -16.59 -4.40
N PRO A 17 16.76 -17.19 -5.18
CA PRO A 17 16.62 -17.26 -6.63
C PRO A 17 15.40 -18.08 -7.07
N ALA A 18 14.91 -19.02 -6.25
CA ALA A 18 13.75 -19.83 -6.57
C ALA A 18 12.46 -18.99 -6.59
N ALA A 19 12.33 -18.04 -5.64
CA ALA A 19 11.21 -17.10 -5.63
C ALA A 19 11.22 -16.18 -6.87
N VAL A 20 12.40 -15.73 -7.33
CA VAL A 20 12.54 -14.89 -8.53
C VAL A 20 12.15 -15.67 -9.79
N GLN A 21 12.61 -16.91 -9.93
CA GLN A 21 12.29 -17.77 -11.06
C GLN A 21 10.79 -18.08 -11.14
N ALA A 22 10.17 -18.40 -9.99
CA ALA A 22 8.74 -18.65 -9.90
C ALA A 22 7.91 -17.44 -10.35
N GLU A 23 8.27 -16.23 -9.93
CA GLU A 23 7.58 -15.01 -10.38
C GLU A 23 7.78 -14.73 -11.85
N GLN A 24 9.00 -14.96 -12.36
CA GLN A 24 9.30 -14.74 -13.75
C GLN A 24 8.50 -15.70 -14.63
N ALA A 25 8.38 -16.98 -14.23
CA ALA A 25 7.55 -17.97 -14.90
C ALA A 25 6.07 -17.55 -14.95
N LEU A 26 5.52 -17.09 -13.82
CA LEU A 26 4.14 -16.59 -13.76
C LEU A 26 3.93 -15.31 -14.58
N SER A 27 4.93 -14.42 -14.66
CA SER A 27 4.84 -13.19 -15.43
C SER A 27 4.83 -13.42 -16.94
N GLN A 28 5.33 -14.56 -17.42
CA GLN A 28 5.24 -14.93 -18.85
C GLN A 28 3.86 -15.46 -19.22
N GLN A 29 3.02 -15.78 -18.24
CA GLN A 29 1.68 -16.29 -18.49
C GLN A 29 0.63 -15.18 -18.32
N PRO A 30 -0.36 -15.11 -19.22
CA PRO A 30 -1.37 -14.07 -19.16
C PRO A 30 -2.36 -14.39 -18.03
N SER A 31 -2.36 -13.56 -16.99
CA SER A 31 -3.25 -13.71 -15.82
C SER A 31 -4.66 -13.17 -16.04
N SER A 32 -4.85 -12.39 -17.11
CA SER A 32 -6.13 -11.81 -17.51
C SER A 32 -6.43 -12.22 -18.93
N THR A 33 -7.18 -13.31 -19.06
CA THR A 33 -7.50 -13.91 -20.36
C THR A 33 -8.95 -14.39 -20.35
N MET A 34 -9.67 -14.15 -21.45
CA MET A 34 -11.06 -14.61 -21.62
C MET A 34 -11.13 -16.07 -22.10
N PHE A 35 -10.00 -16.65 -22.52
CA PHE A 35 -9.86 -18.04 -22.94
C PHE A 35 -9.63 -18.96 -21.74
N VAL A 36 -10.41 -20.03 -21.66
CA VAL A 36 -10.42 -20.95 -20.52
C VAL A 36 -9.15 -21.80 -20.46
N GLU A 37 -8.60 -22.15 -21.62
CA GLU A 37 -7.39 -22.97 -21.75
C GLU A 37 -6.16 -22.23 -21.21
N ASP A 38 -6.04 -20.95 -21.51
CA ASP A 38 -4.94 -20.11 -21.03
C ASP A 38 -5.06 -19.86 -19.52
N LEU A 39 -6.28 -19.67 -19.01
CA LEU A 39 -6.54 -19.60 -17.58
C LEU A 39 -6.17 -20.93 -16.87
N GLY A 40 -6.49 -22.08 -17.48
CA GLY A 40 -6.12 -23.39 -16.94
C GLY A 40 -4.60 -23.57 -16.82
N ARG A 41 -3.83 -23.18 -17.84
CA ARG A 41 -2.36 -23.19 -17.80
C ARG A 41 -1.81 -22.27 -16.71
N PHE A 42 -2.40 -21.08 -16.56
CA PHE A 42 -2.04 -20.13 -15.51
C PHE A 42 -2.28 -20.69 -14.11
N LEU A 43 -3.43 -21.32 -13.87
CA LEU A 43 -3.74 -21.94 -12.58
C LEU A 43 -2.81 -23.11 -12.27
N GLN A 44 -2.45 -23.91 -13.28
CA GLN A 44 -1.49 -24.99 -13.11
C GLN A 44 -0.09 -24.47 -12.74
N ALA A 45 0.41 -23.44 -13.44
CA ALA A 45 1.68 -22.81 -13.13
C ALA A 45 1.68 -22.16 -11.72
N ILE A 46 0.56 -21.56 -11.30
CA ILE A 46 0.40 -21.08 -9.92
C ILE A 46 0.51 -22.24 -8.93
N SER A 47 -0.18 -23.35 -9.19
CA SER A 47 -0.16 -24.52 -8.32
C SER A 47 1.26 -25.06 -8.15
N GLU A 48 2.01 -25.19 -9.24
CA GLU A 48 3.41 -25.66 -9.25
C GLU A 48 4.33 -24.77 -8.43
N HIS A 49 4.17 -23.45 -8.52
CA HIS A 49 5.00 -22.49 -7.81
C HIS A 49 4.46 -22.08 -6.43
N SER A 50 3.26 -22.54 -6.07
CA SER A 50 2.53 -22.11 -4.87
C SER A 50 3.31 -22.36 -3.58
N ALA A 51 3.98 -23.51 -3.45
CA ALA A 51 4.75 -23.85 -2.26
C ALA A 51 5.98 -22.95 -2.07
N VAL A 52 6.71 -22.67 -3.15
CA VAL A 52 7.88 -21.78 -3.16
C VAL A 52 7.48 -20.35 -2.81
N LEU A 53 6.44 -19.85 -3.48
CA LEU A 53 5.91 -18.51 -3.25
C LEU A 53 5.30 -18.39 -1.84
N SER A 54 4.56 -19.39 -1.38
CA SER A 54 3.98 -19.40 -0.04
C SER A 54 5.05 -19.43 1.05
N ARG A 55 6.16 -20.15 0.84
CA ARG A 55 7.30 -20.11 1.77
C ARG A 55 7.93 -18.72 1.81
N PHE A 56 8.25 -18.16 0.64
CA PHE A 56 8.91 -16.84 0.56
C PHE A 56 8.01 -15.72 1.09
N TYR A 57 6.79 -15.63 0.54
CA TYR A 57 5.84 -14.58 0.90
C TYR A 57 5.19 -14.81 2.24
N GLY A 58 5.09 -16.06 2.69
CA GLY A 58 4.66 -16.43 4.03
C GLY A 58 5.35 -15.56 5.06
N HIS A 59 6.67 -15.39 4.98
CA HIS A 59 7.48 -14.57 5.89
C HIS A 59 7.34 -13.04 5.69
N THR A 60 6.78 -12.59 4.57
CA THR A 60 6.60 -11.17 4.25
C THR A 60 5.18 -10.64 4.50
N ILE A 61 4.21 -11.54 4.61
CA ILE A 61 2.81 -11.21 4.91
C ILE A 61 2.70 -10.83 6.38
N THR A 62 1.99 -9.73 6.63
CA THR A 62 1.66 -9.30 7.99
C THR A 62 0.47 -10.10 8.52
N SER A 63 0.70 -11.33 8.96
CA SER A 63 -0.22 -12.09 9.80
C SER A 63 0.23 -12.00 11.26
N HIS A 64 -0.71 -12.18 12.20
CA HIS A 64 -0.41 -12.23 13.64
C HIS A 64 0.42 -13.47 14.01
N ASP A 65 0.23 -14.57 13.28
CA ASP A 65 0.86 -15.87 13.55
C ASP A 65 2.22 -16.04 12.86
N ASN A 66 2.56 -15.11 11.97
CA ASN A 66 3.78 -15.18 11.21
C ASN A 66 4.94 -14.63 12.06
N GLY A 67 5.85 -15.50 12.50
CA GLY A 67 6.98 -15.19 13.38
C GLY A 67 8.02 -14.18 12.84
N TYR A 68 7.71 -13.48 11.74
CA TYR A 68 8.59 -12.52 11.07
C TYR A 68 8.08 -11.08 11.26
N PRO A 69 8.59 -10.36 12.28
CA PRO A 69 8.07 -9.05 12.67
C PRO A 69 8.48 -7.91 11.73
N PHE A 70 9.40 -8.14 10.78
CA PHE A 70 10.07 -7.07 10.03
C PHE A 70 9.09 -6.20 9.22
N PHE A 71 8.23 -6.82 8.42
CA PHE A 71 7.25 -6.09 7.61
C PHE A 71 6.14 -5.45 8.45
N ARG A 72 5.78 -6.11 9.55
CA ARG A 72 4.87 -5.56 10.57
C ARG A 72 5.46 -4.29 11.20
N LYS A 73 6.74 -4.32 11.58
CA LYS A 73 7.49 -3.18 12.14
C LYS A 73 7.58 -2.02 11.14
N ILE A 74 7.80 -2.31 9.85
CA ILE A 74 7.79 -1.28 8.80
C ILE A 74 6.41 -0.62 8.70
N ARG A 75 5.32 -1.39 8.64
CA ARG A 75 3.96 -0.84 8.60
C ARG A 75 3.64 -0.03 9.86
N LEU A 76 4.02 -0.54 11.03
CA LEU A 76 3.82 0.13 12.31
C LEU A 76 4.58 1.46 12.38
N SER A 77 5.84 1.49 11.96
CA SER A 77 6.61 2.74 11.88
C SER A 77 6.00 3.74 10.89
N ALA A 78 5.45 3.27 9.76
CA ALA A 78 4.75 4.12 8.81
C ALA A 78 3.46 4.72 9.40
N TYR A 79 2.73 3.94 10.20
CA TYR A 79 1.56 4.40 10.96
C TYR A 79 1.93 5.46 12.00
N PHE A 80 2.94 5.19 12.84
CA PHE A 80 3.40 6.16 13.84
C PHE A 80 3.93 7.45 13.20
N ASN A 81 4.68 7.34 12.10
CA ASN A 81 5.19 8.50 11.37
C ASN A 81 4.05 9.32 10.77
N LYS A 82 2.97 8.69 10.30
CA LYS A 82 1.77 9.40 9.86
C LYS A 82 1.14 10.15 11.04
N GLN A 83 0.86 9.48 12.16
CA GLN A 83 0.27 10.12 13.35
C GLN A 83 1.13 11.28 13.90
N ARG A 84 2.47 11.17 13.81
CA ARG A 84 3.38 12.26 14.19
C ARG A 84 3.31 13.43 13.21
N ALA A 85 3.32 13.17 11.90
CA ALA A 85 3.23 14.20 10.88
C ALA A 85 1.89 14.93 10.94
N ASP A 86 0.79 14.19 11.09
CA ASP A 86 -0.57 14.71 11.23
C ASP A 86 -0.66 15.64 12.46
N ARG A 87 -0.18 15.21 13.63
CA ARG A 87 -0.14 16.05 14.84
C ARG A 87 0.71 17.31 14.65
N LYS A 88 1.88 17.17 14.04
CA LYS A 88 2.75 18.32 13.76
C LYS A 88 2.08 19.33 12.83
N LEU A 89 1.43 18.84 11.77
CA LEU A 89 0.69 19.70 10.84
C LEU A 89 -0.40 20.50 11.56
N ILE A 90 -1.19 19.86 12.43
CA ILE A 90 -2.23 20.54 13.23
C ILE A 90 -1.63 21.63 14.13
N GLN A 91 -0.53 21.32 14.81
CA GLN A 91 0.19 22.28 15.65
C GLN A 91 0.70 23.47 14.82
N ASP A 92 1.32 23.19 13.67
CA ASP A 92 1.85 24.23 12.78
C ASP A 92 0.71 25.10 12.20
N LEU A 93 -0.46 24.54 11.94
CA LEU A 93 -1.64 25.30 11.47
C LEU A 93 -2.20 26.21 12.57
N ARG A 94 -2.40 25.70 13.78
CA ARG A 94 -2.86 26.51 14.92
C ARG A 94 -1.88 27.62 15.26
N ALA A 95 -0.58 27.33 15.22
CA ALA A 95 0.45 28.34 15.46
C ALA A 95 0.47 29.45 14.40
N LYS A 96 0.10 29.15 13.15
CA LYS A 96 0.09 30.13 12.05
C LYS A 96 -1.19 30.95 11.97
N PHE A 97 -2.35 30.30 12.16
CA PHE A 97 -3.65 30.90 11.87
C PHE A 97 -4.48 31.19 13.14
N GLY A 98 -4.04 30.72 14.31
CA GLY A 98 -4.82 30.79 15.56
C GLY A 98 -5.69 29.56 15.78
N GLU A 99 -6.27 29.44 16.97
CA GLU A 99 -7.17 28.33 17.34
C GLU A 99 -8.53 28.43 16.62
N ASP A 100 -9.01 29.64 16.30
CA ASP A 100 -10.33 29.87 15.68
C ASP A 100 -10.30 29.89 14.13
N ALA A 101 -9.26 29.32 13.54
CA ALA A 101 -9.06 29.35 12.10
C ALA A 101 -10.01 28.38 11.37
N VAL A 102 -10.84 28.91 10.47
CA VAL A 102 -11.76 28.10 9.64
C VAL A 102 -11.10 27.77 8.30
N PHE A 103 -10.97 26.47 8.00
CA PHE A 103 -10.43 25.99 6.72
C PHE A 103 -11.54 25.54 5.78
N MET A 104 -11.71 26.25 4.66
CA MET A 104 -12.62 25.83 3.59
C MET A 104 -11.88 24.94 2.57
N MET A 105 -12.31 23.67 2.44
CA MET A 105 -11.89 22.80 1.33
C MET A 105 -12.94 22.83 0.23
N GLY A 106 -12.52 23.13 -0.99
CA GLY A 106 -13.40 23.06 -2.15
C GLY A 106 -12.73 22.33 -3.31
N ASN A 107 -13.55 21.68 -4.13
CA ASN A 107 -13.12 20.97 -5.34
C ASN A 107 -12.91 21.95 -6.50
N TRP A 108 -11.96 22.87 -6.36
CA TRP A 108 -11.81 24.04 -7.25
C TRP A 108 -11.17 23.71 -8.61
N SER A 109 -10.85 22.45 -8.91
CA SER A 109 -10.05 22.07 -10.09
C SER A 109 -10.62 20.93 -10.93
N ALA A 110 -11.92 20.66 -10.87
CA ALA A 110 -12.54 19.64 -11.73
C ALA A 110 -13.44 20.27 -12.81
N PRO A 111 -12.89 20.79 -13.93
CA PRO A 111 -13.72 21.25 -15.05
C PRO A 111 -14.51 20.11 -15.69
N HIS A 112 -14.10 18.85 -15.50
CA HIS A 112 -14.81 17.67 -16.00
C HIS A 112 -14.62 16.45 -15.07
N GLY A 113 -15.47 16.31 -14.05
CA GLY A 113 -15.49 15.13 -13.19
C GLY A 113 -16.79 14.38 -13.36
N ARG A 114 -16.77 13.25 -14.06
CA ARG A 114 -17.84 12.23 -13.95
C ARG A 114 -18.08 11.95 -12.45
N TYR A 115 -19.34 11.80 -12.04
CA TYR A 115 -19.86 11.50 -10.69
C TYR A 115 -18.93 10.66 -9.78
N HIS A 116 -17.87 11.27 -9.28
CA HIS A 116 -16.94 10.69 -8.33
C HIS A 116 -16.74 11.74 -7.24
N GLU A 117 -16.94 11.34 -5.99
CA GLU A 117 -16.59 12.17 -4.84
C GLU A 117 -15.13 12.63 -4.96
N PRO A 118 -14.80 13.87 -4.55
CA PRO A 118 -13.43 14.35 -4.56
C PRO A 118 -12.58 13.53 -3.58
N ILE A 119 -11.80 12.58 -4.12
CA ILE A 119 -10.96 11.66 -3.34
C ILE A 119 -9.80 12.40 -2.67
N CYS A 120 -9.33 13.50 -3.28
CA CYS A 120 -8.12 14.21 -2.88
C CYS A 120 -8.18 14.81 -1.46
N ASP A 121 -9.36 15.27 -1.02
CA ASP A 121 -9.49 16.04 0.22
C ASP A 121 -10.08 15.23 1.39
N LEU A 122 -10.58 14.01 1.13
CA LEU A 122 -11.14 13.13 2.16
C LEU A 122 -10.17 12.88 3.32
N GLY A 123 -8.87 12.78 3.03
CA GLY A 123 -7.83 12.58 4.04
C GLY A 123 -7.66 13.77 4.96
N PHE A 124 -7.63 14.98 4.39
CA PHE A 124 -7.51 16.23 5.14
C PHE A 124 -8.79 16.54 5.91
N GLY A 125 -9.96 16.36 5.30
CA GLY A 125 -11.25 16.57 5.97
C GLY A 125 -11.42 15.69 7.20
N ARG A 126 -11.05 14.40 7.09
CA ARG A 126 -11.04 13.48 8.26
C ARG A 126 -10.04 13.90 9.33
N LEU A 127 -8.89 14.45 8.93
CA LEU A 127 -7.86 14.91 9.87
C LEU A 127 -8.36 16.13 10.66
N PHE A 128 -8.90 17.14 9.98
CA PHE A 128 -9.42 18.35 10.62
C PHE A 128 -10.62 18.06 11.51
N LYS A 129 -11.58 17.26 11.03
CA LYS A 129 -12.73 16.81 11.85
C LYS A 129 -12.30 16.09 13.14
N LYS A 130 -11.19 15.35 13.10
CA LYS A 130 -10.64 14.66 14.29
C LYS A 130 -10.02 15.63 15.31
N HIS A 131 -9.56 16.80 14.86
CA HIS A 131 -8.86 17.80 15.65
C HIS A 131 -9.69 19.06 15.90
N GLU A 132 -11.00 18.98 15.70
CA GLU A 132 -11.98 20.04 15.99
C GLU A 132 -11.68 21.36 15.27
N PHE A 133 -11.18 21.22 14.04
CA PHE A 133 -11.15 22.30 13.05
C PHE A 133 -12.45 22.35 12.25
#